data_AF-A0A2N0SD40-F1
#
_entry.id   AF-A0A2N0SD40-F1
#
_cell.length_a   1.000
_cell.length_b   1.000
_cell.length_c   1.000
_cell.angle_alpha   90.00
_cell.angle_beta   90.00
_cell.angle_gamma   90.00
#
_symmetry.space_group_name_H-M   'P 1'
#
loop_
_entity.id
_entity.type
_entity.pdbx_description
1 polymer ?
#
loop_
_entity_poly.entity_id
_entity_poly.type
_entity_poly.pdbx_seq_one_letter_code
_entity_poly.pdbx_strand_id
1 'polypeptide(L)'
;MKNFTLFLITLLCLSQIINAQLSPNVRKLFSTVHIEKKLYVYGGFMDNENANAQKTPDDRFFYLDVSIPFDTSNLPWRAIPDNAKNLPLESLSSIFTGGLAASVGGVKNETIFFLNNEKDNTTSPVHSYNSLNNVWNTQNLSGVRPIGRNQMRAITDNNGKIYLLTGFDFTAQEVNRANGLFICDTINLNCVIKDAPLSRLGYGVTLLPNGNLVYMGGGDRNYVPISDGFKVIYLYDPINDKWDSKVTTGNIPPADVGITTVLGLSGDKIILFGGVKPIGRNQITAVTDYTGKIYLLTGFDIIAQGVKRTNGLFICDTINSNCVIKDAPLSRLGYGVTLLPNGNLVYMGGSDKTFAPISDNFKLIYIYDTINDRWDSKITIGNFPPSDAGVTTVLGLNGDKIILFGGVNGDDNNLYVLNLANFEWYVPKTRGKGPVFKRGQHCANVIGKYMVLTFGSNGVTEVKYRSSGESDVLLLDISNDSEYVWTTSFDPTSLVTTNSTSSVPLPSNSSGSKNDLVVKIGISVGLIVLIIIILIVIFLFIRRRKNEQSAIPTPGNAYYDKRKNAKMVIPTPGSIHYDKTNI
;
A
#
# COMPACT_ATOMS: atom_id res chain seq x y z
N MET A 1 43.38 24.59 -5.08
CA MET A 1 42.44 24.46 -6.22
C MET A 1 42.03 23.02 -6.52
N LYS A 2 42.95 22.08 -6.84
CA LYS A 2 42.59 20.69 -7.20
C LYS A 2 41.71 19.95 -6.18
N ASN A 3 41.95 20.10 -4.88
CA ASN A 3 41.14 19.45 -3.83
C ASN A 3 39.74 20.06 -3.67
N PHE A 4 39.58 21.34 -4.00
CA PHE A 4 38.28 22.03 -3.96
C PHE A 4 37.43 21.63 -5.17
N THR A 5 38.05 21.49 -6.33
CA THR A 5 37.40 20.95 -7.53
C THR A 5 36.99 19.50 -7.35
N LEU A 6 37.82 18.67 -6.72
CA LEU A 6 37.48 17.27 -6.41
C LEU A 6 36.32 17.18 -5.41
N PHE A 7 36.32 18.03 -4.36
CA PHE A 7 35.24 18.13 -3.40
C PHE A 7 33.92 18.57 -4.05
N LEU A 8 33.96 19.56 -4.95
CA LEU A 8 32.80 20.06 -5.68
C LEU A 8 32.25 18.99 -6.65
N ILE A 9 33.13 18.24 -7.34
CA ILE A 9 32.73 17.11 -8.20
C ILE A 9 32.12 15.99 -7.36
N THR A 10 32.69 15.65 -6.20
CA THR A 10 32.08 14.66 -5.30
C THR A 10 30.75 15.14 -4.73
N LEU A 11 30.58 16.43 -4.43
CA LEU A 11 29.32 17.00 -3.95
C LEU A 11 28.25 17.03 -5.07
N LEU A 12 28.66 17.33 -6.31
CA LEU A 12 27.79 17.28 -7.50
C LEU A 12 27.41 15.83 -7.84
N CYS A 13 28.35 14.89 -7.78
CA CYS A 13 28.06 13.45 -7.91
C CYS A 13 27.21 12.93 -6.76
N LEU A 14 27.43 13.37 -5.51
CA LEU A 14 26.57 13.06 -4.37
C LEU A 14 25.16 13.65 -4.55
N SER A 15 25.04 14.84 -5.17
CA SER A 15 23.74 15.44 -5.51
C SER A 15 23.04 14.74 -6.67
N GLN A 16 23.78 14.07 -7.56
CA GLN A 16 23.22 13.16 -8.57
C GLN A 16 22.87 11.78 -7.99
N ILE A 17 23.54 11.37 -6.90
CA ILE A 17 23.26 10.13 -6.13
C ILE A 17 22.09 10.34 -5.14
N ILE A 18 21.73 11.59 -4.82
CA ILE A 18 20.37 11.93 -4.37
C ILE A 18 19.46 11.72 -5.58
N ASN A 19 19.09 10.45 -5.77
CA ASN A 19 18.32 9.92 -6.90
C ASN A 19 17.27 10.91 -7.38
N ALA A 20 17.25 11.16 -8.69
CA ALA A 20 16.12 11.78 -9.37
C ALA A 20 14.85 11.00 -8.99
N GLN A 21 14.11 11.55 -8.03
CA GLN A 21 12.87 10.97 -7.57
C GLN A 21 11.88 11.06 -8.71
N LEU A 22 11.34 9.91 -9.11
CA LEU A 22 10.32 9.87 -10.15
C LEU A 22 9.00 10.36 -9.53
N SER A 23 8.25 11.15 -10.28
CA SER A 23 6.87 11.52 -9.94
C SER A 23 5.95 10.94 -11.02
N PRO A 24 5.53 9.67 -10.89
CA PRO A 24 4.73 9.03 -11.92
C PRO A 24 3.38 9.72 -12.08
N ASN A 25 2.87 9.76 -13.31
CA ASN A 25 1.54 10.31 -13.57
C ASN A 25 0.43 9.44 -12.96
N VAL A 26 -0.71 10.09 -12.68
CA VAL A 26 -1.95 9.43 -12.24
C VAL A 26 -2.36 8.40 -13.27
N ARG A 27 -2.71 7.19 -12.82
CA ARG A 27 -3.03 6.07 -13.70
C ARG A 27 -4.07 5.12 -13.12
N LYS A 28 -4.79 4.44 -14.03
CA LYS A 28 -5.71 3.34 -13.73
C LYS A 28 -5.29 2.07 -14.48
N LEU A 29 -5.78 0.91 -14.03
CA LEU A 29 -5.59 -0.38 -14.73
C LEU A 29 -4.12 -0.83 -14.86
N PHE A 30 -3.24 -0.33 -13.98
CA PHE A 30 -1.87 -0.78 -13.85
C PHE A 30 -1.79 -2.11 -13.09
N SER A 31 -0.68 -2.81 -13.28
CA SER A 31 -0.34 -4.00 -12.51
C SER A 31 0.71 -3.67 -11.46
N THR A 32 0.62 -4.36 -10.33
CA THR A 32 1.58 -4.24 -9.23
C THR A 32 2.10 -5.60 -8.82
N VAL A 33 3.41 -5.70 -8.61
CA VAL A 33 4.05 -6.95 -8.17
C VAL A 33 5.00 -6.60 -7.02
N HIS A 34 4.85 -7.31 -5.90
CA HIS A 34 5.72 -7.16 -4.75
C HIS A 34 6.80 -8.24 -4.78
N ILE A 35 8.07 -7.84 -4.78
CA ILE A 35 9.22 -8.74 -4.66
C ILE A 35 10.11 -8.22 -3.53
N GLU A 36 10.36 -9.08 -2.53
CA GLU A 36 11.14 -8.79 -1.33
C GLU A 36 10.70 -7.52 -0.59
N LYS A 37 11.33 -6.38 -0.90
CA LYS A 37 11.07 -5.06 -0.29
C LYS A 37 10.77 -3.98 -1.34
N LYS A 38 10.42 -4.38 -2.56
CA LYS A 38 10.11 -3.47 -3.66
C LYS A 38 8.73 -3.77 -4.20
N LEU A 39 7.92 -2.72 -4.31
CA LEU A 39 6.64 -2.74 -4.99
C LEU A 39 6.82 -2.19 -6.39
N TYR A 40 6.82 -3.08 -7.38
CA TYR A 40 6.92 -2.72 -8.79
C TYR A 40 5.55 -2.35 -9.34
N VAL A 41 5.50 -1.30 -10.15
CA VAL A 41 4.31 -0.83 -10.83
C VAL A 41 4.58 -0.82 -12.33
N TYR A 42 3.70 -1.44 -13.10
CA TYR A 42 3.80 -1.50 -14.55
C TYR A 42 2.51 -1.05 -15.23
N GLY A 43 2.66 -0.24 -16.28
CA GLY A 43 1.59 0.08 -17.21
C GLY A 43 0.53 1.00 -16.62
N GLY A 44 -0.73 0.78 -17.03
CA GLY A 44 -1.86 1.65 -16.72
C GLY A 44 -2.09 2.73 -17.78
N PHE A 45 -3.32 3.26 -17.78
CA PHE A 45 -3.69 4.43 -18.58
C PHE A 45 -3.63 5.69 -17.74
N MET A 46 -3.05 6.75 -18.28
CA MET A 46 -3.06 8.08 -17.69
C MET A 46 -4.38 8.80 -18.03
N ASP A 47 -4.89 9.63 -17.12
CA ASP A 47 -6.12 10.36 -17.36
C ASP A 47 -5.89 11.40 -18.48
N ASN A 48 -6.77 11.40 -19.50
CA ASN A 48 -6.77 12.30 -20.66
C ASN A 48 -5.67 12.09 -21.73
N GLU A 49 -4.94 10.96 -21.72
CA GLU A 49 -4.00 10.65 -22.81
C GLU A 49 -4.60 9.81 -23.93
N ASN A 50 -4.11 10.05 -25.16
CA ASN A 50 -4.28 9.12 -26.28
C ASN A 50 -3.61 7.80 -25.89
N ALA A 51 -4.24 6.65 -26.16
CA ALA A 51 -3.63 5.34 -25.90
C ALA A 51 -2.25 5.15 -26.60
N ASN A 52 -1.93 6.00 -27.58
CA ASN A 52 -0.65 6.09 -28.29
C ASN A 52 0.40 7.04 -27.65
N ALA A 53 0.09 7.77 -26.57
CA ALA A 53 0.94 8.83 -26.02
C ALA A 53 2.04 8.34 -25.04
N GLN A 54 2.35 7.04 -25.08
CA GLN A 54 3.26 6.35 -24.16
C GLN A 54 4.75 6.60 -24.45
N LYS A 55 5.26 7.82 -24.26
CA LYS A 55 6.63 8.19 -24.67
C LYS A 55 7.71 8.11 -23.59
N THR A 56 7.36 7.89 -22.32
CA THR A 56 8.32 7.93 -21.19
C THR A 56 8.47 6.56 -20.52
N PRO A 57 9.51 5.77 -20.87
CA PRO A 57 9.78 4.45 -20.28
C PRO A 57 9.85 4.43 -18.75
N ASP A 58 10.42 5.47 -18.13
CA ASP A 58 10.51 5.57 -16.68
C ASP A 58 9.16 5.70 -15.99
N ASP A 59 8.19 6.33 -16.65
CA ASP A 59 6.83 6.45 -16.16
C ASP A 59 5.98 5.20 -16.45
N ARG A 60 6.54 4.20 -17.14
CA ARG A 60 5.87 2.95 -17.51
C ARG A 60 6.22 1.77 -16.64
N PHE A 61 7.44 1.75 -16.12
CA PHE A 61 7.89 0.71 -15.22
C PHE A 61 8.81 1.31 -14.15
N PHE A 62 8.32 1.31 -12.93
CA PHE A 62 8.98 1.94 -11.79
C PHE A 62 8.68 1.15 -10.53
N TYR A 63 9.35 1.50 -9.43
CA TYR A 63 9.14 0.82 -8.15
C TYR A 63 9.21 1.76 -6.97
N LEU A 64 8.58 1.33 -5.88
CA LEU A 64 8.75 1.89 -4.54
C LEU A 64 9.57 0.89 -3.72
N ASP A 65 10.67 1.36 -3.12
CA ASP A 65 11.45 0.58 -2.16
C ASP A 65 10.87 0.78 -0.76
N VAL A 66 10.10 -0.20 -0.29
CA VAL A 66 9.44 -0.15 1.02
C VAL A 66 10.38 -0.48 2.18
N SER A 67 11.66 -0.79 1.90
CA SER A 67 12.69 -0.88 2.96
C SER A 67 13.18 0.48 3.45
N ILE A 68 12.87 1.54 2.70
CA ILE A 68 13.30 2.90 2.98
C ILE A 68 12.10 3.67 3.53
N PRO A 69 12.22 4.34 4.69
CA PRO A 69 11.16 5.21 5.19
C PRO A 69 10.80 6.30 4.17
N PHE A 70 9.52 6.59 4.00
CA PHE A 70 9.05 7.59 3.04
C PHE A 70 7.88 8.43 3.54
N ASP A 71 7.76 9.63 2.96
CA ASP A 71 6.61 10.53 3.12
C ASP A 71 5.57 10.21 2.03
N THR A 72 4.32 10.00 2.41
CA THR A 72 3.22 9.77 1.46
C THR A 72 2.90 11.00 0.61
N SER A 73 3.28 12.21 1.04
CA SER A 73 3.16 13.44 0.24
C SER A 73 4.11 13.43 -0.96
N ASN A 74 5.21 12.68 -0.86
CA ASN A 74 6.23 12.57 -1.88
C ASN A 74 6.84 11.16 -1.87
N LEU A 75 6.08 10.20 -2.40
CA LEU A 75 6.52 8.81 -2.49
C LEU A 75 7.84 8.70 -3.30
N PRO A 76 8.88 8.04 -2.78
CA PRO A 76 10.19 7.93 -3.43
C PRO A 76 10.16 6.87 -4.52
N TRP A 77 9.33 7.09 -5.54
CA TRP A 77 9.33 6.26 -6.72
C TRP A 77 10.67 6.36 -7.42
N ARG A 78 11.15 5.22 -7.88
CA ARG A 78 12.42 5.10 -8.59
C ARG A 78 12.16 4.53 -9.97
N ALA A 79 12.77 5.16 -10.96
CA ALA A 79 12.89 4.57 -12.29
C ALA A 79 13.70 3.27 -12.22
N ILE A 80 13.41 2.36 -13.14
CA ILE A 80 14.21 1.15 -13.31
C ILE A 80 15.46 1.52 -14.11
N PRO A 81 16.66 1.04 -13.73
CA PRO A 81 17.88 1.37 -14.47
C PRO A 81 17.76 1.05 -15.96
N ASP A 82 18.17 2.01 -16.80
CA ASP A 82 18.21 1.90 -18.26
C ASP A 82 16.87 1.52 -18.94
N ASN A 83 15.75 1.86 -18.33
CA ASN A 83 14.41 1.66 -18.89
C ASN A 83 14.29 2.13 -20.35
N ALA A 84 14.84 3.31 -20.67
CA ALA A 84 14.79 3.85 -22.02
C ALA A 84 15.46 2.97 -23.09
N LYS A 85 16.40 2.11 -22.68
CA LYS A 85 17.11 1.19 -23.56
C LYS A 85 16.54 -0.23 -23.50
N ASN A 86 16.12 -0.68 -22.32
CA ASN A 86 15.88 -2.10 -22.05
C ASN A 86 14.41 -2.47 -21.94
N LEU A 87 13.51 -1.51 -21.69
CA LEU A 87 12.08 -1.79 -21.59
C LEU A 87 11.54 -2.17 -22.98
N PRO A 88 10.96 -3.37 -23.19
CA PRO A 88 10.35 -3.76 -24.47
C PRO A 88 9.00 -3.05 -24.63
N LEU A 89 9.06 -1.72 -24.78
CA LEU A 89 7.91 -0.84 -24.69
C LEU A 89 6.87 -1.19 -25.75
N GLU A 90 7.28 -1.42 -27.00
CA GLU A 90 6.39 -1.73 -28.12
C GLU A 90 5.60 -3.03 -27.91
N SER A 91 6.27 -4.10 -27.43
CA SER A 91 5.66 -5.42 -27.15
C SER A 91 4.88 -5.48 -25.83
N LEU A 92 4.88 -4.41 -25.04
CA LEU A 92 4.09 -4.27 -23.83
C LEU A 92 3.13 -3.07 -23.90
N SER A 93 3.15 -2.31 -25.00
CA SER A 93 2.27 -1.17 -25.29
C SER A 93 1.09 -1.62 -26.13
N SER A 94 0.06 -2.13 -25.47
CA SER A 94 -1.21 -2.32 -26.15
C SER A 94 -2.01 -1.01 -26.16
N ILE A 95 -2.20 -0.45 -27.36
CA ILE A 95 -3.10 0.68 -27.69
C ILE A 95 -4.55 0.37 -27.23
N PHE A 96 -4.92 -0.90 -27.06
CA PHE A 96 -6.29 -1.32 -26.77
C PHE A 96 -6.55 -1.68 -25.30
N THR A 97 -5.52 -2.00 -24.50
CA THR A 97 -5.69 -2.52 -23.14
C THR A 97 -5.02 -1.68 -22.06
N GLY A 98 -3.99 -0.87 -22.38
CA GLY A 98 -3.29 0.04 -21.45
C GLY A 98 -2.96 -0.55 -20.08
N GLY A 99 -2.71 -1.84 -20.04
CA GLY A 99 -2.47 -2.65 -18.86
C GLY A 99 -2.36 -4.11 -19.30
N LEU A 100 -1.50 -4.86 -18.60
CA LEU A 100 -1.22 -6.26 -18.87
C LEU A 100 -1.10 -7.02 -17.56
N ALA A 101 -1.40 -8.31 -17.59
CA ALA A 101 -1.37 -9.13 -16.38
C ALA A 101 0.10 -9.38 -16.01
N ALA A 102 0.46 -9.11 -14.75
CA ALA A 102 1.80 -9.35 -14.26
C ALA A 102 1.78 -10.13 -12.96
N SER A 103 2.73 -11.04 -12.79
CA SER A 103 2.93 -11.75 -11.52
C SER A 103 4.38 -12.14 -11.35
N VAL A 104 4.75 -12.49 -10.12
CA VAL A 104 6.09 -12.98 -9.80
C VAL A 104 6.28 -14.40 -10.35
N GLY A 105 7.50 -14.83 -10.63
CA GLY A 105 7.82 -16.17 -11.08
C GLY A 105 9.31 -16.46 -11.09
N GLY A 106 9.66 -17.59 -11.72
CA GLY A 106 11.00 -18.15 -11.69
C GLY A 106 11.30 -18.91 -10.39
N VAL A 107 12.45 -19.58 -10.34
CA VAL A 107 12.81 -20.55 -9.28
C VAL A 107 12.80 -19.94 -7.87
N LYS A 108 13.05 -18.64 -7.74
CA LYS A 108 13.20 -17.93 -6.47
C LYS A 108 12.23 -16.75 -6.29
N ASN A 109 11.20 -16.65 -7.14
CA ASN A 109 10.26 -15.52 -7.13
C ASN A 109 10.95 -14.14 -7.24
N GLU A 110 12.01 -14.08 -8.05
CA GLU A 110 12.85 -12.90 -8.28
C GLU A 110 12.66 -12.30 -9.68
N THR A 111 11.73 -12.85 -10.45
CA THR A 111 11.44 -12.44 -11.82
C THR A 111 9.98 -12.07 -11.95
N ILE A 112 9.67 -10.93 -12.55
CA ILE A 112 8.31 -10.52 -12.89
C ILE A 112 8.00 -11.01 -14.30
N PHE A 113 6.93 -11.77 -14.46
CA PHE A 113 6.41 -12.16 -15.78
C PHE A 113 5.25 -11.27 -16.16
N PHE A 114 5.25 -10.84 -17.41
CA PHE A 114 4.26 -9.95 -18.01
C PHE A 114 3.59 -10.71 -19.16
N LEU A 115 2.27 -10.87 -19.07
CA LEU A 115 1.46 -11.54 -20.09
C LEU A 115 0.58 -10.51 -20.79
N ASN A 116 0.87 -10.27 -22.07
CA ASN A 116 0.15 -9.34 -22.91
C ASN A 116 -0.79 -10.08 -23.89
N ASN A 117 -1.64 -9.32 -24.59
CA ASN A 117 -2.49 -9.77 -25.67
C ASN A 117 -2.01 -8.99 -26.89
N GLU A 118 -0.98 -9.51 -27.54
CA GLU A 118 -0.39 -8.85 -28.71
C GLU A 118 -1.32 -8.91 -29.91
N LYS A 119 -1.34 -7.82 -30.70
CA LYS A 119 -2.14 -7.72 -31.93
C LYS A 119 -1.54 -8.56 -33.05
N ASP A 120 -0.22 -8.66 -33.11
CA ASP A 120 0.47 -9.55 -34.02
C ASP A 120 0.78 -10.89 -33.33
N ASN A 121 0.47 -12.01 -33.99
CA ASN A 121 0.80 -13.34 -33.47
C ASN A 121 2.29 -13.70 -33.69
N THR A 122 3.14 -12.74 -34.08
CA THR A 122 4.50 -13.01 -34.58
C THR A 122 5.57 -12.90 -33.49
N THR A 123 5.32 -12.09 -32.46
CA THR A 123 6.22 -11.94 -31.30
C THR A 123 5.68 -12.69 -30.10
N SER A 124 6.51 -13.12 -29.14
CA SER A 124 5.98 -13.75 -27.92
C SER A 124 5.19 -12.73 -27.08
N PRO A 125 4.02 -13.08 -26.52
CA PRO A 125 3.24 -12.17 -25.70
C PRO A 125 3.74 -12.15 -24.24
N VAL A 126 4.83 -12.87 -23.94
CA VAL A 126 5.37 -13.02 -22.60
C VAL A 126 6.76 -12.41 -22.52
N HIS A 127 6.91 -11.46 -21.61
CA HIS A 127 8.19 -10.91 -21.24
C HIS A 127 8.45 -11.14 -19.77
N SER A 128 9.72 -11.11 -19.38
CA SER A 128 10.12 -11.21 -17.99
C SER A 128 11.18 -10.19 -17.62
N TYR A 129 11.15 -9.71 -16.39
CA TYR A 129 12.15 -8.81 -15.82
C TYR A 129 12.73 -9.42 -14.54
N ASN A 130 14.04 -9.62 -14.50
CA ASN A 130 14.73 -10.11 -13.31
C ASN A 130 15.11 -8.93 -12.39
N SER A 131 14.57 -8.90 -11.18
CA SER A 131 14.72 -7.78 -10.25
C SER A 131 16.09 -7.69 -9.59
N LEU A 132 16.90 -8.75 -9.62
CA LEU A 132 18.23 -8.77 -9.00
C LEU A 132 19.28 -8.09 -9.88
N ASN A 133 19.19 -8.28 -11.20
CA ASN A 133 20.16 -7.78 -12.17
C ASN A 133 19.60 -6.76 -13.17
N ASN A 134 18.31 -6.42 -13.07
CA ASN A 134 17.60 -5.48 -13.95
C ASN A 134 17.55 -5.90 -15.43
N VAL A 135 17.53 -7.20 -15.72
CA VAL A 135 17.54 -7.71 -17.10
C VAL A 135 16.15 -8.06 -17.59
N TRP A 136 15.80 -7.58 -18.78
CA TRP A 136 14.62 -7.96 -19.53
C TRP A 136 14.90 -9.13 -20.47
N ASN A 137 13.94 -10.06 -20.57
CA ASN A 137 13.98 -11.17 -21.52
C ASN A 137 12.60 -11.35 -22.19
N THR A 138 12.60 -11.66 -23.49
CA THR A 138 11.42 -12.19 -24.18
C THR A 138 11.34 -13.69 -23.92
N GLN A 139 10.21 -14.15 -23.39
CA GLN A 139 10.04 -15.54 -22.97
C GLN A 139 9.24 -16.30 -24.01
N ASN A 140 9.81 -17.35 -24.59
CA ASN A 140 9.11 -18.22 -25.54
C ASN A 140 8.57 -19.44 -24.80
N LEU A 141 7.29 -19.38 -24.41
CA LEU A 141 6.65 -20.49 -23.72
C LEU A 141 6.24 -21.54 -24.75
N SER A 142 6.57 -22.80 -24.47
CA SER A 142 6.05 -23.93 -25.23
C SER A 142 4.56 -24.17 -24.93
N GLY A 143 3.83 -24.77 -25.87
CA GLY A 143 2.41 -25.09 -25.70
C GLY A 143 1.48 -23.97 -26.18
N VAL A 144 0.47 -23.62 -25.37
CA VAL A 144 -0.55 -22.64 -25.74
C VAL A 144 -0.01 -21.23 -25.53
N ARG A 145 -0.15 -20.39 -26.56
CA ARG A 145 0.13 -18.97 -26.47
C ARG A 145 -0.83 -18.30 -25.47
N PRO A 146 -0.35 -17.78 -24.33
CA PRO A 146 -1.22 -17.12 -23.36
C PRO A 146 -1.66 -15.76 -23.86
N ILE A 147 -2.80 -15.31 -23.36
CA ILE A 147 -3.39 -14.02 -23.69
C ILE A 147 -3.68 -13.29 -22.38
N GLY A 148 -3.07 -12.12 -22.19
CA GLY A 148 -3.30 -11.27 -21.02
C GLY A 148 -3.71 -9.86 -21.40
N ARG A 149 -4.61 -9.25 -20.63
CA ARG A 149 -4.98 -7.83 -20.79
C ARG A 149 -5.22 -7.18 -19.43
N ASN A 150 -5.48 -5.88 -19.45
CA ASN A 150 -5.93 -5.15 -18.28
C ASN A 150 -7.14 -5.85 -17.63
N GLN A 151 -7.21 -5.73 -16.31
CA GLN A 151 -8.26 -6.28 -15.45
C GLN A 151 -8.28 -7.81 -15.31
N MET A 152 -7.48 -8.54 -16.09
CA MET A 152 -7.15 -9.91 -15.75
C MET A 152 -6.05 -9.86 -14.68
N ARG A 153 -6.20 -10.67 -13.63
CA ARG A 153 -5.21 -10.76 -12.56
C ARG A 153 -4.46 -12.08 -12.69
N ALA A 154 -3.15 -11.98 -12.87
CA ALA A 154 -2.26 -13.11 -12.80
C ALA A 154 -1.85 -13.36 -11.34
N ILE A 155 -1.88 -14.61 -10.90
CA ILE A 155 -1.38 -15.01 -9.59
C ILE A 155 -0.51 -16.24 -9.73
N THR A 156 0.58 -16.29 -8.96
CA THR A 156 1.54 -17.37 -9.00
C THR A 156 1.40 -18.26 -7.77
N ASP A 157 1.37 -19.57 -7.96
CA ASP A 157 1.41 -20.53 -6.86
C ASP A 157 2.82 -20.72 -6.28
N ASN A 158 2.91 -21.55 -5.25
CA ASN A 158 4.18 -21.88 -4.60
C ASN A 158 5.13 -22.71 -5.48
N ASN A 159 4.67 -23.22 -6.62
CA ASN A 159 5.46 -24.00 -7.57
C ASN A 159 5.91 -23.17 -8.77
N GLY A 160 5.65 -21.85 -8.78
CA GLY A 160 6.04 -20.97 -9.89
C GLY A 160 5.11 -21.05 -11.10
N LYS A 161 3.88 -21.54 -10.96
CA LYS A 161 2.87 -21.54 -12.03
C LYS A 161 1.99 -20.30 -11.91
N ILE A 162 1.85 -19.57 -13.01
CA ILE A 162 0.94 -18.43 -13.13
C ILE A 162 -0.43 -18.91 -13.59
N TYR A 163 -1.46 -18.47 -12.89
CA TYR A 163 -2.87 -18.72 -13.19
C TYR A 163 -3.52 -17.42 -13.67
N LEU A 164 -4.14 -17.48 -14.83
CA LEU A 164 -4.72 -16.32 -15.49
C LEU A 164 -6.08 -16.66 -16.10
N LEU A 165 -7.15 -16.24 -15.41
CA LEU A 165 -8.53 -16.48 -15.83
C LEU A 165 -8.96 -15.46 -16.88
N THR A 166 -9.58 -15.96 -17.94
CA THR A 166 -10.10 -15.15 -19.05
C THR A 166 -11.51 -14.61 -18.78
N GLY A 167 -11.89 -13.56 -19.51
CA GLY A 167 -13.19 -12.89 -19.35
C GLY A 167 -13.79 -12.38 -20.66
N PHE A 168 -13.42 -13.00 -21.77
CA PHE A 168 -13.86 -12.66 -23.13
C PHE A 168 -13.68 -13.88 -24.03
N ASP A 169 -14.36 -13.88 -25.18
CA ASP A 169 -14.22 -14.94 -26.18
C ASP A 169 -12.86 -14.84 -26.88
N PHE A 170 -12.16 -15.95 -27.04
CA PHE A 170 -10.86 -16.00 -27.71
C PHE A 170 -10.67 -17.32 -28.46
N THR A 171 -9.76 -17.31 -29.42
CA THR A 171 -9.34 -18.52 -30.13
C THR A 171 -7.98 -18.95 -29.61
N ALA A 172 -7.86 -20.21 -29.18
CA ALA A 172 -6.58 -20.83 -28.84
C ALA A 172 -6.50 -22.21 -29.48
N GLN A 173 -5.36 -22.57 -30.07
CA GLN A 173 -5.20 -23.86 -30.78
C GLN A 173 -6.35 -24.13 -31.78
N GLU A 174 -6.73 -23.10 -32.55
CA GLU A 174 -7.82 -23.17 -33.54
C GLU A 174 -9.24 -23.46 -32.99
N VAL A 175 -9.40 -23.45 -31.66
CA VAL A 175 -10.69 -23.64 -30.99
C VAL A 175 -11.16 -22.34 -30.35
N ASN A 176 -12.38 -21.93 -30.70
CA ASN A 176 -13.08 -20.80 -30.08
C ASN A 176 -13.54 -21.19 -28.67
N ARG A 177 -13.19 -20.37 -27.68
CA ARG A 177 -13.54 -20.56 -26.28
C ARG A 177 -14.20 -19.30 -25.75
N ALA A 178 -15.25 -19.48 -24.96
CA ALA A 178 -15.91 -18.37 -24.25
C ALA A 178 -15.19 -18.01 -22.94
N ASN A 179 -14.35 -18.92 -22.45
CA ASN A 179 -13.60 -18.81 -21.21
C ASN A 179 -12.49 -19.86 -21.12
N GLY A 180 -11.74 -19.79 -20.02
CA GLY A 180 -10.64 -20.70 -19.74
C GLY A 180 -9.64 -20.09 -18.77
N LEU A 181 -8.79 -20.96 -18.23
CA LEU A 181 -7.73 -20.65 -17.29
C LEU A 181 -6.38 -20.99 -17.94
N PHE A 182 -5.58 -19.97 -18.24
CA PHE A 182 -4.19 -20.20 -18.63
C PHE A 182 -3.38 -20.58 -17.38
N ILE A 183 -2.59 -21.64 -17.51
CA ILE A 183 -1.66 -22.09 -16.47
C ILE A 183 -0.28 -22.13 -17.11
N CYS A 184 0.56 -21.15 -16.78
CA CYS A 184 1.89 -21.01 -17.36
C CYS A 184 2.96 -21.31 -16.30
N ASP A 185 3.76 -22.35 -16.53
CA ASP A 185 4.91 -22.71 -15.72
C ASP A 185 6.10 -21.80 -16.04
N THR A 186 6.49 -20.97 -15.07
CA THR A 186 7.56 -19.98 -15.24
C THR A 186 8.96 -20.57 -15.10
N ILE A 187 9.08 -21.81 -14.61
CA ILE A 187 10.36 -22.51 -14.43
C ILE A 187 10.66 -23.33 -15.68
N ASN A 188 9.69 -24.13 -16.13
CA ASN A 188 9.82 -24.99 -17.31
C ASN A 188 9.42 -24.29 -18.62
N LEU A 189 8.99 -23.03 -18.56
CA LEU A 189 8.62 -22.19 -19.70
C LEU A 189 7.63 -22.89 -20.65
N ASN A 190 6.52 -23.36 -20.09
CA ASN A 190 5.40 -23.92 -20.85
C ASN A 190 4.08 -23.31 -20.39
N CYS A 191 3.07 -23.31 -21.25
CA CYS A 191 1.73 -22.89 -20.88
C CYS A 191 0.65 -23.79 -21.46
N VAL A 192 -0.40 -24.02 -20.68
CA VAL A 192 -1.58 -24.80 -21.07
C VAL A 192 -2.84 -23.99 -20.81
N ILE A 193 -3.92 -24.33 -21.52
CA ILE A 193 -5.26 -23.80 -21.28
C ILE A 193 -6.14 -24.91 -20.68
N LYS A 194 -6.87 -24.58 -19.62
CA LYS A 194 -7.86 -25.45 -18.97
C LYS A 194 -9.24 -24.81 -19.01
N ASP A 195 -10.26 -25.66 -18.91
CA ASP A 195 -11.64 -25.19 -18.81
C ASP A 195 -11.87 -24.51 -17.45
N ALA A 196 -12.71 -23.48 -17.46
CA ALA A 196 -13.12 -22.77 -16.26
C ALA A 196 -14.66 -22.72 -16.22
N PRO A 197 -15.30 -22.73 -15.03
CA PRO A 197 -16.74 -22.58 -14.91
C PRO A 197 -17.21 -21.12 -14.96
N LEU A 198 -16.29 -20.16 -15.08
CA LEU A 198 -16.57 -18.73 -15.06
C LEU A 198 -15.78 -17.98 -16.14
N SER A 199 -16.28 -16.81 -16.53
CA SER A 199 -15.64 -15.87 -17.46
C SER A 199 -15.87 -14.45 -16.94
N ARG A 200 -14.84 -13.78 -16.43
CA ARG A 200 -14.98 -12.46 -15.78
C ARG A 200 -13.74 -11.60 -15.96
N LEU A 201 -13.91 -10.28 -15.85
CA LEU A 201 -12.84 -9.30 -15.78
C LEU A 201 -12.94 -8.46 -14.50
N GLY A 202 -11.81 -7.90 -14.06
CA GLY A 202 -11.75 -7.05 -12.88
C GLY A 202 -12.09 -7.80 -11.59
N TYR A 203 -11.91 -9.13 -11.60
CA TYR A 203 -12.11 -10.02 -10.47
C TYR A 203 -10.94 -9.91 -9.48
N GLY A 204 -11.20 -10.37 -8.25
CA GLY A 204 -10.17 -10.69 -7.29
C GLY A 204 -9.75 -12.15 -7.43
N VAL A 205 -8.44 -12.42 -7.28
CA VAL A 205 -7.91 -13.77 -7.14
C VAL A 205 -6.92 -13.80 -5.99
N THR A 206 -6.99 -14.82 -5.14
CA THR A 206 -6.11 -14.96 -3.98
C THR A 206 -5.70 -16.42 -3.79
N LEU A 207 -4.40 -16.66 -3.60
CA LEU A 207 -3.83 -17.96 -3.26
C LEU A 207 -3.96 -18.17 -1.76
N LEU A 208 -4.55 -19.29 -1.36
CA LEU A 208 -4.69 -19.69 0.03
C LEU A 208 -3.46 -20.48 0.51
N PRO A 209 -3.22 -20.56 1.84
CA PRO A 209 -2.10 -21.33 2.40
C PRO A 209 -2.11 -22.81 2.01
N ASN A 210 -3.28 -23.38 1.72
CA ASN A 210 -3.44 -24.77 1.28
C ASN A 210 -3.17 -24.97 -0.22
N GLY A 211 -2.84 -23.92 -0.98
CA GLY A 211 -2.56 -23.98 -2.40
C GLY A 211 -3.77 -23.75 -3.32
N ASN A 212 -4.98 -23.64 -2.78
CA ASN A 212 -6.17 -23.36 -3.59
C ASN A 212 -6.25 -21.87 -3.96
N LEU A 213 -6.77 -21.58 -5.15
CA LEU A 213 -7.03 -20.23 -5.61
C LEU A 213 -8.50 -19.90 -5.43
N VAL A 214 -8.80 -18.72 -4.89
CA VAL A 214 -10.17 -18.22 -4.74
C VAL A 214 -10.39 -17.06 -5.71
N TYR A 215 -11.36 -17.22 -6.59
CA TYR A 215 -11.84 -16.19 -7.53
C TYR A 215 -13.18 -15.63 -7.06
N MET A 216 -13.31 -14.30 -7.07
CA MET A 216 -14.55 -13.62 -6.65
C MET A 216 -14.74 -12.25 -7.30
N GLY A 217 -15.98 -11.77 -7.28
CA GLY A 217 -16.39 -10.48 -7.84
C GLY A 217 -16.24 -10.43 -9.35
N GLY A 218 -15.97 -9.22 -9.86
CA GLY A 218 -15.75 -8.97 -11.27
C GLY A 218 -17.05 -8.85 -12.07
N GLY A 219 -16.87 -8.67 -13.37
CA GLY A 219 -17.93 -8.35 -14.32
C GLY A 219 -17.70 -8.94 -15.68
N ASP A 220 -18.65 -8.70 -16.58
CA ASP A 220 -18.55 -9.10 -17.97
C ASP A 220 -17.56 -8.23 -18.77
N ARG A 221 -17.45 -8.49 -20.07
CA ARG A 221 -16.59 -7.71 -20.99
C ARG A 221 -16.98 -6.23 -21.11
N ASN A 222 -18.20 -5.87 -20.73
CA ASN A 222 -18.74 -4.52 -20.74
C ASN A 222 -18.66 -3.85 -19.36
N TYR A 223 -17.88 -4.42 -18.44
CA TYR A 223 -17.67 -3.87 -17.08
C TYR A 223 -18.96 -3.87 -16.23
N VAL A 224 -19.94 -4.71 -16.58
CA VAL A 224 -21.15 -4.87 -15.78
C VAL A 224 -20.89 -5.90 -14.69
N PRO A 225 -21.02 -5.57 -13.39
CA PRO A 225 -20.86 -6.54 -12.31
C PRO A 225 -21.79 -7.74 -12.49
N ILE A 226 -21.26 -8.95 -12.33
CA ILE A 226 -22.06 -10.16 -12.46
C ILE A 226 -22.88 -10.38 -11.17
N SER A 227 -24.11 -10.86 -11.32
CA SER A 227 -25.14 -10.91 -10.28
C SER A 227 -24.80 -11.77 -9.04
N ASP A 228 -23.95 -12.77 -9.20
CA ASP A 228 -23.42 -13.64 -8.15
C ASP A 228 -22.10 -13.12 -7.55
N GLY A 229 -21.60 -11.96 -8.00
CA GLY A 229 -20.27 -11.37 -7.74
C GLY A 229 -19.58 -11.83 -6.46
N PHE A 230 -20.09 -11.43 -5.30
CA PHE A 230 -19.56 -11.86 -4.00
C PHE A 230 -20.41 -12.92 -3.29
N LYS A 231 -21.57 -13.27 -3.87
CA LYS A 231 -22.49 -14.28 -3.32
C LYS A 231 -21.99 -15.70 -3.55
N VAL A 232 -21.22 -15.90 -4.62
CA VAL A 232 -20.58 -17.17 -4.94
C VAL A 232 -19.10 -16.90 -5.17
N ILE A 233 -18.26 -17.68 -4.50
CA ILE A 233 -16.82 -17.72 -4.76
C ILE A 233 -16.48 -19.03 -5.47
N TYR A 234 -15.48 -18.98 -6.32
CA TYR A 234 -15.00 -20.14 -7.07
C TYR A 234 -13.62 -20.52 -6.56
N LEU A 235 -13.44 -21.78 -6.20
CA LEU A 235 -12.16 -22.32 -5.78
C LEU A 235 -11.59 -23.18 -6.90
N TYR A 236 -10.33 -22.96 -7.21
CA TYR A 236 -9.57 -23.84 -8.09
C TYR A 236 -8.50 -24.55 -7.27
N ASP A 237 -8.51 -25.88 -7.33
CA ASP A 237 -7.50 -26.77 -6.75
C ASP A 237 -6.50 -27.16 -7.85
N PRO A 238 -5.27 -26.60 -7.83
CA PRO A 238 -4.28 -26.89 -8.85
C PRO A 238 -3.69 -28.30 -8.81
N ILE A 239 -3.81 -29.00 -7.67
CA ILE A 239 -3.26 -30.35 -7.50
C ILE A 239 -4.17 -31.35 -8.21
N ASN A 240 -5.48 -31.21 -8.01
CA ASN A 240 -6.48 -32.11 -8.57
C ASN A 240 -7.11 -31.60 -9.89
N ASP A 241 -6.69 -30.43 -10.37
CA ASP A 241 -7.23 -29.75 -11.56
C ASP A 241 -8.76 -29.65 -11.52
N LYS A 242 -9.29 -29.20 -10.38
CA LYS A 242 -10.73 -29.23 -10.10
C LYS A 242 -11.23 -27.87 -9.62
N TRP A 243 -12.39 -27.49 -10.15
CA TRP A 243 -13.15 -26.35 -9.66
C TRP A 243 -14.21 -26.77 -8.64
N ASP A 244 -14.39 -25.94 -7.63
CA ASP A 244 -15.49 -25.98 -6.67
C ASP A 244 -16.11 -24.58 -6.55
N SER A 245 -17.35 -24.50 -6.09
CA SER A 245 -18.00 -23.22 -5.81
C SER A 245 -18.63 -23.23 -4.42
N LYS A 246 -18.54 -22.08 -3.74
CA LYS A 246 -19.11 -21.90 -2.41
C LYS A 246 -19.98 -20.67 -2.36
N VAL A 247 -21.19 -20.84 -1.84
CA VAL A 247 -22.08 -19.74 -1.52
C VAL A 247 -21.55 -19.05 -0.27
N THR A 248 -21.39 -17.74 -0.32
CA THR A 248 -20.97 -16.95 0.82
C THR A 248 -22.17 -16.62 1.70
N THR A 249 -21.92 -16.38 2.98
CA THR A 249 -22.95 -16.05 3.97
C THR A 249 -22.54 -14.81 4.75
N GLY A 250 -23.51 -14.16 5.40
CA GLY A 250 -23.29 -12.93 6.17
C GLY A 250 -23.53 -11.66 5.34
N ASN A 251 -22.82 -10.59 5.66
CA ASN A 251 -22.97 -9.30 4.99
C ASN A 251 -22.17 -9.28 3.68
N ILE A 252 -22.83 -9.72 2.61
CA ILE A 252 -22.22 -9.80 1.29
C ILE A 252 -22.23 -8.40 0.64
N PRO A 253 -21.07 -7.84 0.25
CA PRO A 253 -21.03 -6.57 -0.48
C PRO A 253 -21.83 -6.63 -1.79
N PRO A 254 -22.30 -5.50 -2.34
CA PRO A 254 -22.89 -5.48 -3.67
C PRO A 254 -21.86 -5.94 -4.71
N ALA A 255 -22.30 -6.59 -5.78
CA ALA A 255 -21.41 -7.00 -6.87
C ALA A 255 -20.66 -5.80 -7.45
N ASP A 256 -19.36 -5.98 -7.74
CA ASP A 256 -18.49 -4.91 -8.19
C ASP A 256 -17.36 -5.41 -9.13
N VAL A 257 -16.78 -4.50 -9.90
CA VAL A 257 -15.66 -4.70 -10.85
C VAL A 257 -14.45 -3.84 -10.48
N GLY A 258 -13.25 -4.28 -10.87
CA GLY A 258 -12.02 -3.52 -10.62
C GLY A 258 -11.55 -3.61 -9.18
N ILE A 259 -11.88 -4.72 -8.52
CA ILE A 259 -11.59 -5.00 -7.12
C ILE A 259 -10.22 -5.64 -6.96
N THR A 260 -9.62 -5.51 -5.78
CA THR A 260 -8.42 -6.21 -5.32
C THR A 260 -8.76 -7.14 -4.17
N THR A 261 -8.24 -8.37 -4.20
CA THR A 261 -8.27 -9.28 -3.06
C THR A 261 -6.85 -9.67 -2.66
N VAL A 262 -6.57 -9.67 -1.36
CA VAL A 262 -5.30 -10.11 -0.80
C VAL A 262 -5.53 -11.04 0.37
N LEU A 263 -4.61 -11.98 0.59
CA LEU A 263 -4.64 -12.84 1.77
C LEU A 263 -4.24 -12.01 3.00
N GLY A 264 -5.03 -12.09 4.07
CA GLY A 264 -4.69 -11.51 5.37
C GLY A 264 -3.46 -12.20 5.97
N LEU A 265 -2.72 -11.51 6.83
CA LEU A 265 -1.45 -11.99 7.39
C LEU A 265 -1.58 -13.32 8.14
N SER A 266 -2.72 -13.57 8.78
CA SER A 266 -3.04 -14.82 9.49
C SER A 266 -3.37 -15.98 8.55
N GLY A 267 -3.56 -15.74 7.25
CA GLY A 267 -3.87 -16.76 6.25
C GLY A 267 -5.32 -17.28 6.28
N ASP A 268 -6.16 -16.80 7.19
CA ASP A 268 -7.54 -17.25 7.41
C ASP A 268 -8.60 -16.33 6.77
N LYS A 269 -8.20 -15.14 6.31
CA LYS A 269 -9.10 -14.10 5.78
C LYS A 269 -8.63 -13.62 4.42
N ILE A 270 -9.58 -13.31 3.54
CA ILE A 270 -9.33 -12.57 2.30
C ILE A 270 -9.82 -11.14 2.52
N ILE A 271 -8.93 -10.17 2.33
CA ILE A 271 -9.24 -8.74 2.40
C ILE A 271 -9.61 -8.27 0.99
N LEU A 272 -10.82 -7.75 0.86
CA LEU A 272 -11.34 -7.15 -0.36
C LEU A 272 -11.23 -5.63 -0.29
N PHE A 273 -10.71 -4.99 -1.34
CA PHE A 273 -10.60 -3.53 -1.44
C PHE A 273 -10.88 -3.01 -2.85
N GLY A 274 -11.45 -1.82 -2.95
CA GLY A 274 -11.75 -1.14 -4.21
C GLY A 274 -13.11 -1.52 -4.79
N GLY A 275 -13.29 -1.25 -6.10
CA GLY A 275 -14.57 -1.37 -6.80
C GLY A 275 -14.95 -0.09 -7.55
N VAL A 276 -15.72 -0.23 -8.63
CA VAL A 276 -16.29 0.87 -9.42
C VAL A 276 -17.81 0.86 -9.24
N LYS A 277 -18.28 1.60 -8.23
CA LYS A 277 -19.71 1.73 -7.97
C LYS A 277 -20.40 2.56 -9.06
N PRO A 278 -21.55 2.14 -9.63
CA PRO A 278 -22.49 3.07 -10.26
C PRO A 278 -23.01 4.00 -9.17
N ILE A 279 -22.85 5.30 -9.40
CA ILE A 279 -23.04 6.42 -8.46
C ILE A 279 -24.15 6.21 -7.41
N GLY A 280 -23.75 6.30 -6.14
CA GLY A 280 -24.64 6.54 -5.01
C GLY A 280 -23.81 7.07 -3.84
N ARG A 281 -23.84 8.39 -3.62
CA ARG A 281 -23.06 9.12 -2.60
C ARG A 281 -23.57 8.82 -1.19
N ASN A 282 -23.29 7.64 -0.65
CA ASN A 282 -23.68 7.29 0.72
C ASN A 282 -22.46 7.43 1.63
N GLN A 283 -22.44 8.47 2.48
CA GLN A 283 -21.40 8.67 3.49
C GLN A 283 -21.88 8.15 4.82
N ILE A 284 -21.31 7.03 5.26
CA ILE A 284 -21.54 6.43 6.57
C ILE A 284 -20.18 6.25 7.23
N THR A 285 -20.07 6.66 8.49
CA THR A 285 -18.84 6.54 9.28
C THR A 285 -19.03 5.43 10.32
N ALA A 286 -18.10 4.48 10.34
CA ALA A 286 -18.04 3.42 11.35
C ALA A 286 -17.06 3.81 12.46
N VAL A 287 -17.37 3.43 13.70
CA VAL A 287 -16.46 3.64 14.85
C VAL A 287 -16.22 2.32 15.54
N THR A 288 -14.97 2.04 15.89
CA THR A 288 -14.59 0.84 16.62
C THR A 288 -14.30 1.20 18.08
N ASP A 289 -14.84 0.43 19.03
CA ASP A 289 -14.48 0.56 20.44
C ASP A 289 -13.27 -0.28 20.84
N TYR A 290 -12.77 -0.04 22.05
CA TYR A 290 -11.61 -0.75 22.61
C TYR A 290 -11.85 -2.24 22.84
N THR A 291 -13.10 -2.71 22.75
CA THR A 291 -13.48 -4.12 22.89
C THR A 291 -13.58 -4.83 21.55
N GLY A 292 -13.33 -4.13 20.43
CA GLY A 292 -13.43 -4.69 19.09
C GLY A 292 -14.86 -4.71 18.53
N LYS A 293 -15.78 -3.93 19.08
CA LYS A 293 -17.10 -3.73 18.47
C LYS A 293 -17.08 -2.56 17.50
N ILE A 294 -17.71 -2.73 16.35
CA ILE A 294 -17.91 -1.69 15.34
C ILE A 294 -19.35 -1.20 15.42
N TYR A 295 -19.52 0.11 15.48
CA TYR A 295 -20.79 0.81 15.50
C TYR A 295 -20.99 1.58 14.20
N LEU A 296 -22.13 1.37 13.54
CA LEU A 296 -22.45 2.02 12.27
C LEU A 296 -23.92 2.48 12.28
N LEU A 297 -24.15 3.78 12.24
CA LEU A 297 -25.48 4.37 12.19
C LEU A 297 -25.92 4.53 10.74
N THR A 298 -27.10 4.02 10.38
CA THR A 298 -27.60 4.17 9.01
C THR A 298 -28.46 5.41 8.83
N GLY A 299 -28.32 6.08 7.68
CA GLY A 299 -29.17 7.20 7.25
C GLY A 299 -30.18 6.88 6.14
N PHE A 300 -30.51 5.60 5.91
CA PHE A 300 -31.46 5.18 4.88
C PHE A 300 -32.33 4.02 5.35
N ASP A 301 -33.46 3.83 4.66
CA ASP A 301 -34.34 2.69 4.87
C ASP A 301 -33.56 1.39 4.60
N ILE A 302 -33.59 0.46 5.56
CA ILE A 302 -32.91 -0.84 5.49
C ILE A 302 -33.90 -1.96 5.74
N ILE A 303 -33.69 -3.10 5.10
CA ILE A 303 -34.40 -4.34 5.39
C ILE A 303 -33.42 -5.27 6.08
N ALA A 304 -33.64 -5.53 7.37
CA ALA A 304 -32.82 -6.45 8.15
C ALA A 304 -33.73 -7.50 8.80
N GLN A 305 -33.40 -8.78 8.60
CA GLN A 305 -34.21 -9.93 9.08
C GLN A 305 -35.68 -9.86 8.60
N GLY A 306 -35.92 -9.39 7.37
CA GLY A 306 -37.26 -9.25 6.80
C GLY A 306 -38.06 -8.05 7.30
N VAL A 307 -37.54 -7.27 8.26
CA VAL A 307 -38.20 -6.08 8.79
C VAL A 307 -37.61 -4.83 8.15
N LYS A 308 -38.49 -4.00 7.56
CA LYS A 308 -38.13 -2.67 7.07
C LYS A 308 -37.97 -1.72 8.25
N ARG A 309 -36.81 -1.10 8.37
CA ARG A 309 -36.48 -0.05 9.37
C ARG A 309 -36.13 1.24 8.64
N THR A 310 -36.49 2.38 9.19
CA THR A 310 -36.20 3.72 8.65
C THR A 310 -34.80 4.22 9.00
N ASN A 311 -34.17 3.57 9.98
CA ASN A 311 -32.83 3.82 10.50
C ASN A 311 -32.43 2.65 11.43
N GLY A 312 -31.18 2.65 11.88
CA GLY A 312 -30.70 1.68 12.84
C GLY A 312 -29.22 1.87 13.14
N LEU A 313 -28.82 1.39 14.31
CA LEU A 313 -27.43 1.27 14.72
C LEU A 313 -27.02 -0.20 14.58
N PHE A 314 -26.12 -0.48 13.64
CA PHE A 314 -25.43 -1.76 13.59
C PHE A 314 -24.34 -1.79 14.64
N ILE A 315 -24.29 -2.89 15.38
CA ILE A 315 -23.26 -3.20 16.36
C ILE A 315 -22.68 -4.56 16.02
N CYS A 316 -21.45 -4.56 15.52
CA CYS A 316 -20.76 -5.76 15.07
C CYS A 316 -19.59 -6.06 16.01
N ASP A 317 -19.70 -7.13 16.78
CA ASP A 317 -18.62 -7.69 17.55
C ASP A 317 -17.68 -8.46 16.62
N THR A 318 -16.49 -7.92 16.39
CA THR A 318 -15.51 -8.52 15.48
C THR A 318 -14.77 -9.70 16.08
N ILE A 319 -14.78 -9.84 17.40
CA ILE A 319 -14.15 -10.96 18.12
C ILE A 319 -15.06 -12.18 18.03
N ASN A 320 -16.34 -12.00 18.35
CA ASN A 320 -17.33 -13.07 18.37
C ASN A 320 -18.05 -13.26 17.03
N SER A 321 -17.73 -12.44 16.02
CA SER A 321 -18.32 -12.49 14.67
C SER A 321 -19.85 -12.41 14.66
N ASN A 322 -20.41 -11.54 15.51
CA ASN A 322 -21.84 -11.34 15.64
C ASN A 322 -22.20 -9.88 15.35
N CYS A 323 -23.26 -9.64 14.57
CA CYS A 323 -23.79 -8.32 14.31
C CYS A 323 -25.26 -8.24 14.69
N VAL A 324 -25.61 -7.25 15.48
CA VAL A 324 -26.99 -6.91 15.81
C VAL A 324 -27.35 -5.55 15.24
N ILE A 325 -28.62 -5.36 14.92
CA ILE A 325 -29.18 -4.06 14.56
C ILE A 325 -30.12 -3.62 15.68
N LYS A 326 -29.96 -2.37 16.11
CA LYS A 326 -30.83 -1.73 17.11
C LYS A 326 -31.49 -0.50 16.51
N ASP A 327 -32.64 -0.14 17.06
CA ASP A 327 -33.31 1.08 16.67
C ASP A 327 -32.49 2.30 17.11
N ALA A 328 -32.50 3.35 16.30
CA ALA A 328 -31.81 4.60 16.58
C ALA A 328 -32.81 5.76 16.51
N PRO A 329 -32.70 6.78 17.37
CA PRO A 329 -33.61 7.92 17.35
C PRO A 329 -33.35 8.90 16.20
N LEU A 330 -32.27 8.71 15.43
CA LEU A 330 -31.86 9.57 14.34
C LEU A 330 -31.60 8.80 13.05
N SER A 331 -31.79 9.46 11.91
CA SER A 331 -31.49 8.95 10.57
C SER A 331 -30.75 10.05 9.81
N ARG A 332 -29.41 9.90 9.65
CA ARG A 332 -28.56 10.94 9.07
C ARG A 332 -27.45 10.36 8.21
N LEU A 333 -26.99 11.12 7.21
CA LEU A 333 -25.84 10.82 6.37
C LEU A 333 -24.76 11.89 6.54
N GLY A 334 -23.49 11.50 6.35
CA GLY A 334 -22.36 12.45 6.47
C GLY A 334 -22.25 13.12 7.83
N TYR A 335 -22.68 12.43 8.89
CA TYR A 335 -22.57 12.88 10.28
C TYR A 335 -21.13 12.70 10.81
N GLY A 336 -20.78 13.48 11.83
CA GLY A 336 -19.62 13.22 12.68
C GLY A 336 -19.98 12.22 13.78
N VAL A 337 -19.05 11.32 14.10
CA VAL A 337 -19.17 10.40 15.24
C VAL A 337 -17.84 10.23 15.92
N THR A 338 -17.82 10.30 17.26
CA THR A 338 -16.61 10.12 18.08
C THR A 338 -16.90 9.22 19.27
N LEU A 339 -16.02 8.24 19.52
CA LEU A 339 -16.01 7.46 20.76
C LEU A 339 -15.29 8.22 21.87
N LEU A 340 -15.93 8.34 23.01
CA LEU A 340 -15.38 8.96 24.21
C LEU A 340 -14.69 7.91 25.11
N PRO A 341 -13.76 8.33 25.98
CA PRO A 341 -13.06 7.42 26.89
C PRO A 341 -13.98 6.64 27.85
N ASN A 342 -15.16 7.18 28.15
CA ASN A 342 -16.16 6.52 28.99
C ASN A 342 -17.01 5.47 28.26
N GLY A 343 -16.74 5.22 26.97
CA GLY A 343 -17.48 4.26 26.15
C GLY A 343 -18.69 4.86 25.42
N ASN A 344 -19.00 6.14 25.59
CA ASN A 344 -20.13 6.76 24.89
C ASN A 344 -19.74 7.15 23.45
N LEU A 345 -20.65 6.95 22.49
CA LEU A 345 -20.53 7.48 21.14
C LEU A 345 -21.33 8.76 21.02
N VAL A 346 -20.72 9.82 20.51
CA VAL A 346 -21.40 11.09 20.23
C VAL A 346 -21.59 11.25 18.74
N TYR A 347 -22.85 11.34 18.30
CA TYR A 347 -23.27 11.60 16.93
C TYR A 347 -23.74 13.05 16.78
N MET A 348 -23.31 13.72 15.70
CA MET A 348 -23.65 15.12 15.43
C MET A 348 -23.61 15.47 13.94
N GLY A 349 -24.34 16.51 13.57
CA GLY A 349 -24.37 17.03 12.21
C GLY A 349 -25.03 16.09 11.19
N GLY A 350 -24.65 16.25 9.92
CA GLY A 350 -25.15 15.43 8.82
C GLY A 350 -26.44 15.96 8.18
N SER A 351 -26.88 15.28 7.13
CA SER A 351 -28.09 15.59 6.38
C SER A 351 -29.10 14.45 6.44
N ASP A 352 -30.33 14.72 6.02
CA ASP A 352 -31.34 13.67 5.91
C ASP A 352 -31.05 12.73 4.71
N LYS A 353 -31.90 11.72 4.51
CA LYS A 353 -31.74 10.76 3.39
C LYS A 353 -31.87 11.39 2.00
N THR A 354 -32.37 12.63 1.90
CA THR A 354 -32.44 13.42 0.66
C THR A 354 -31.27 14.39 0.51
N PHE A 355 -30.30 14.33 1.43
CA PHE A 355 -29.17 15.25 1.56
C PHE A 355 -29.58 16.69 1.93
N ALA A 356 -30.79 16.90 2.46
CA ALA A 356 -31.23 18.20 2.92
C ALA A 356 -30.63 18.52 4.31
N PRO A 357 -30.35 19.81 4.59
CA PRO A 357 -29.95 20.25 5.93
C PRO A 357 -31.02 19.92 6.98
N ILE A 358 -30.62 19.46 8.16
CA ILE A 358 -31.52 19.16 9.28
C ILE A 358 -31.45 20.28 10.32
N SER A 359 -32.58 20.65 10.94
CA SER A 359 -32.70 21.82 11.82
C SER A 359 -31.89 21.76 13.13
N ASP A 360 -31.67 20.55 13.67
CA ASP A 360 -31.00 20.31 14.96
C ASP A 360 -29.50 19.99 14.84
N ASN A 361 -29.00 19.76 13.61
CA ASN A 361 -27.61 19.49 13.17
C ASN A 361 -26.52 19.47 14.28
N PHE A 362 -25.86 20.61 14.54
CA PHE A 362 -24.86 20.74 15.62
C PHE A 362 -25.41 21.38 16.90
N LYS A 363 -26.69 21.77 16.93
CA LYS A 363 -27.38 22.37 18.09
C LYS A 363 -27.78 21.31 19.12
N LEU A 364 -28.02 20.09 18.65
CA LEU A 364 -28.38 18.92 19.44
C LEU A 364 -27.46 17.78 19.04
N ILE A 365 -26.76 17.20 20.00
CA ILE A 365 -25.96 15.99 19.81
C ILE A 365 -26.71 14.79 20.38
N TYR A 366 -26.46 13.62 19.80
CA TYR A 366 -27.03 12.35 20.25
C TYR A 366 -25.91 11.50 20.85
N ILE A 367 -26.15 10.94 22.03
CA ILE A 367 -25.16 10.17 22.78
C ILE A 367 -25.67 8.75 22.90
N TYR A 368 -24.90 7.77 22.45
CA TYR A 368 -25.19 6.36 22.63
C TYR A 368 -24.25 5.77 23.69
N ASP A 369 -24.84 5.32 24.79
CA ASP A 369 -24.15 4.60 25.86
C ASP A 369 -23.99 3.13 25.43
N THR A 370 -22.76 2.73 25.14
CA THR A 370 -22.44 1.38 24.65
C THR A 370 -22.50 0.31 25.74
N ILE A 371 -22.45 0.71 27.02
CA ILE A 371 -22.48 -0.18 28.18
C ILE A 371 -23.93 -0.50 28.54
N ASN A 372 -24.75 0.54 28.65
CA ASN A 372 -26.15 0.43 29.08
C ASN A 372 -27.13 0.26 27.91
N ASP A 373 -26.64 0.37 26.67
CA ASP A 373 -27.42 0.24 25.44
C ASP A 373 -28.58 1.24 25.35
N ARG A 374 -28.29 2.51 25.59
CA ARG A 374 -29.30 3.57 25.63
C ARG A 374 -28.86 4.81 24.88
N TRP A 375 -29.82 5.45 24.25
CA TRP A 375 -29.65 6.75 23.63
C TRP A 375 -30.04 7.87 24.61
N ASP A 376 -29.27 8.95 24.56
CA ASP A 376 -29.56 10.23 25.20
C ASP A 376 -29.29 11.36 24.18
N SER A 377 -29.66 12.59 24.53
CA SER A 377 -29.41 13.77 23.71
C SER A 377 -29.01 14.97 24.56
N LYS A 378 -28.18 15.85 24.00
CA LYS A 378 -27.68 17.03 24.69
C LYS A 378 -27.73 18.25 23.79
N ILE A 379 -28.34 19.32 24.29
CA ILE A 379 -28.32 20.63 23.63
C ILE A 379 -26.92 21.22 23.83
N THR A 380 -26.33 21.71 22.74
CA THR A 380 -25.05 22.41 22.76
C THR A 380 -25.25 23.92 22.68
N ILE A 381 -24.27 24.68 23.17
CA ILE A 381 -24.29 26.14 23.18
C ILE A 381 -23.01 26.72 22.54
N GLY A 382 -22.87 28.04 22.50
CA GLY A 382 -21.68 28.72 21.97
C GLY A 382 -21.68 28.90 20.46
N ASN A 383 -20.49 28.99 19.88
CA ASN A 383 -20.26 29.24 18.45
C ASN A 383 -20.29 27.92 17.66
N PHE A 384 -21.45 27.28 17.62
CA PHE A 384 -21.62 26.01 16.89
C PHE A 384 -21.55 26.19 15.37
N PRO A 385 -21.10 25.17 14.62
CA PRO A 385 -21.07 25.23 13.17
C PRO A 385 -22.47 25.40 12.55
N PRO A 386 -22.60 26.07 11.40
CA PRO A 386 -23.85 26.03 10.65
C PRO A 386 -24.15 24.60 10.20
N SER A 387 -25.42 24.34 9.84
CA SER A 387 -25.83 23.00 9.40
C SER A 387 -24.95 22.50 8.26
N ASP A 388 -24.35 21.32 8.43
CA ASP A 388 -23.43 20.75 7.45
C ASP A 388 -23.47 19.22 7.43
N ALA A 389 -22.93 18.62 6.38
CA ALA A 389 -22.77 17.19 6.18
C ALA A 389 -21.41 16.87 5.51
N GLY A 390 -20.98 15.61 5.60
CA GLY A 390 -19.68 15.18 5.10
C GLY A 390 -18.50 15.72 5.93
N VAL A 391 -18.77 16.01 7.20
CA VAL A 391 -17.79 16.41 8.21
C VAL A 391 -17.08 15.19 8.78
N THR A 392 -15.95 15.40 9.43
CA THR A 392 -15.34 14.40 10.31
C THR A 392 -15.12 14.97 11.70
N THR A 393 -15.12 14.08 12.69
CA THR A 393 -14.88 14.43 14.08
C THR A 393 -13.82 13.50 14.66
N VAL A 394 -12.93 14.05 15.49
CA VAL A 394 -11.94 13.29 16.24
C VAL A 394 -11.96 13.68 17.71
N LEU A 395 -11.48 12.78 18.57
CA LEU A 395 -11.30 13.06 19.99
C LEU A 395 -10.01 13.86 20.21
N GLY A 396 -10.07 14.93 21.00
CA GLY A 396 -8.87 15.65 21.45
C GLY A 396 -7.96 14.75 22.31
N LEU A 397 -6.67 15.07 22.39
CA LEU A 397 -5.68 14.19 23.05
C LEU A 397 -5.98 13.90 24.52
N ASN A 398 -6.62 14.84 25.23
CA ASN A 398 -7.00 14.69 26.64
C ASN A 398 -8.36 13.99 26.83
N GLY A 399 -9.07 13.66 25.75
CA GLY A 399 -10.40 13.03 25.81
C GLY A 399 -11.54 13.94 26.26
N ASP A 400 -11.29 15.25 26.39
CA ASP A 400 -12.19 16.27 26.97
C ASP A 400 -12.92 17.14 25.93
N LYS A 401 -12.60 16.94 24.65
CA LYS A 401 -13.16 17.73 23.54
C LYS A 401 -13.29 16.90 22.27
N ILE A 402 -14.22 17.29 21.41
CA ILE A 402 -14.36 16.78 20.05
C ILE A 402 -13.93 17.88 19.08
N ILE A 403 -13.01 17.55 18.17
CA ILE A 403 -12.55 18.45 17.12
C ILE A 403 -13.28 18.06 15.83
N LEU A 404 -13.99 19.00 15.24
CA LEU A 404 -14.72 18.84 13.98
C LEU A 404 -13.96 19.52 12.85
N PHE A 405 -13.84 18.84 11.71
CA PHE A 405 -13.27 19.42 10.50
C PHE A 405 -14.19 19.26 9.30
N GLY A 406 -14.18 20.31 8.46
CA GLY A 406 -14.70 20.28 7.09
C GLY A 406 -16.21 20.27 7.00
N GLY A 407 -16.71 19.70 5.91
CA GLY A 407 -18.10 19.75 5.47
C GLY A 407 -18.26 20.35 4.07
N VAL A 408 -19.49 20.48 3.59
CA VAL A 408 -19.83 20.94 2.23
C VAL A 408 -20.68 22.22 2.22
N ASN A 409 -20.98 22.80 3.38
CA ASN A 409 -21.63 24.10 3.45
C ASN A 409 -20.67 25.21 2.94
N GLY A 410 -21.21 26.39 2.69
CA GLY A 410 -20.43 27.54 2.18
C GLY A 410 -19.82 28.43 3.27
N ASP A 411 -19.59 27.93 4.49
CA ASP A 411 -18.88 28.72 5.50
C ASP A 411 -17.35 28.73 5.27
N ASP A 412 -16.70 29.76 5.79
CA ASP A 412 -15.24 29.92 5.68
C ASP A 412 -14.47 29.20 6.81
N ASN A 413 -15.17 28.59 7.78
CA ASN A 413 -14.57 27.99 8.96
C ASN A 413 -14.46 26.47 8.81
N ASN A 414 -13.22 26.00 8.67
CA ASN A 414 -12.97 24.57 8.45
C ASN A 414 -12.85 23.78 9.77
N LEU A 415 -12.83 24.45 10.92
CA LEU A 415 -12.57 23.84 12.23
C LEU A 415 -13.50 24.37 13.30
N TYR A 416 -14.04 23.45 14.10
CA TYR A 416 -14.80 23.74 15.31
C TYR A 416 -14.39 22.77 16.41
N VAL A 417 -14.52 23.19 17.67
CA VAL A 417 -14.25 22.34 18.84
C VAL A 417 -15.44 22.38 19.77
N LEU A 418 -15.92 21.21 20.17
CA LEU A 418 -16.93 21.03 21.21
C LEU A 418 -16.25 20.63 22.52
N ASN A 419 -16.38 21.47 23.54
CA ASN A 419 -15.95 21.13 24.91
C ASN A 419 -16.95 20.16 25.54
N LEU A 420 -16.50 18.99 26.00
CA LEU A 420 -17.39 17.95 26.54
C LEU A 420 -17.80 18.20 28.00
N ALA A 421 -17.13 19.11 28.72
CA ALA A 421 -17.50 19.43 30.10
C ALA A 421 -18.79 20.26 30.17
N ASN A 422 -18.98 21.19 29.23
CA ASN A 422 -20.11 22.11 29.20
C ASN A 422 -20.93 22.06 27.89
N PHE A 423 -20.52 21.26 26.91
CA PHE A 423 -21.14 21.14 25.58
C PHE A 423 -21.20 22.48 24.83
N GLU A 424 -20.16 23.29 25.00
CA GLU A 424 -20.00 24.57 24.32
C GLU A 424 -19.07 24.45 23.10
N TRP A 425 -19.52 24.97 21.97
CA TRP A 425 -18.75 25.07 20.74
C TRP A 425 -17.94 26.35 20.68
N TYR A 426 -16.74 26.26 20.13
CA TYR A 426 -15.92 27.42 19.78
C TYR A 426 -15.08 27.16 18.53
N VAL A 427 -14.66 28.25 17.88
CA VAL A 427 -13.69 28.19 16.78
C VAL A 427 -12.29 28.29 17.40
N PRO A 428 -11.42 27.28 17.23
CA PRO A 428 -10.09 27.29 17.83
C PRO A 428 -9.18 28.32 17.15
N LYS A 429 -8.20 28.84 17.88
CA LYS A 429 -7.10 29.60 17.26
C LYS A 429 -6.21 28.63 16.49
N THR A 430 -5.83 29.02 15.28
CA THR A 430 -4.93 28.23 14.44
C THR A 430 -3.85 29.09 13.82
N ARG A 431 -2.65 28.52 13.65
CA ARG A 431 -1.55 29.12 12.87
C ARG A 431 -0.98 28.13 11.85
N GLY A 432 -0.09 28.61 10.99
CA GLY A 432 0.50 27.82 9.91
C GLY A 432 -0.31 27.85 8.62
N LYS A 433 0.15 27.14 7.59
CA LYS A 433 -0.53 27.10 6.28
C LYS A 433 -1.65 26.06 6.33
N GLY A 434 -2.84 26.50 6.73
CA GLY A 434 -4.05 25.67 6.75
C GLY A 434 -4.66 25.43 5.36
N PRO A 435 -5.79 24.71 5.31
CA PRO A 435 -6.51 24.45 4.08
C PRO A 435 -7.06 25.74 3.48
N VAL A 436 -6.86 25.90 2.16
CA VAL A 436 -7.39 26.98 1.32
C VAL A 436 -8.88 26.82 1.08
N PHE A 437 -9.38 25.58 1.10
CA PHE A 437 -10.80 25.28 0.92
C PHE A 437 -11.34 24.40 2.04
N LYS A 438 -12.58 24.64 2.43
CA LYS A 438 -13.37 23.66 3.16
C LYS A 438 -13.50 22.38 2.34
N ARG A 439 -13.39 21.23 3.00
CA ARG A 439 -13.47 19.92 2.35
C ARG A 439 -14.55 19.09 3.01
N GLY A 440 -15.44 18.50 2.22
CA GLY A 440 -16.27 17.37 2.61
C GLY A 440 -15.68 16.07 2.08
N GLN A 441 -16.33 14.95 2.38
CA GLN A 441 -15.96 13.63 1.81
C GLN A 441 -14.52 13.17 2.09
N HIS A 442 -13.90 13.70 3.14
CA HIS A 442 -12.56 13.35 3.60
C HIS A 442 -12.64 12.35 4.76
N CYS A 443 -11.50 11.82 5.19
CA CYS A 443 -11.38 11.06 6.45
C CYS A 443 -10.48 11.83 7.42
N ALA A 444 -10.71 11.66 8.73
CA ALA A 444 -9.84 12.18 9.77
C ALA A 444 -9.55 11.11 10.81
N ASN A 445 -8.31 11.09 11.32
CA ASN A 445 -7.91 10.26 12.45
C ASN A 445 -6.87 11.01 13.30
N VAL A 446 -6.68 10.58 14.54
CA VAL A 446 -5.59 11.07 15.40
C VAL A 446 -4.41 10.11 15.32
N ILE A 447 -3.22 10.61 14.99
CA ILE A 447 -1.97 9.86 14.99
C ILE A 447 -0.94 10.66 15.80
N GLY A 448 -0.56 10.13 16.97
CA GLY A 448 0.29 10.84 17.92
C GLY A 448 -0.38 12.13 18.37
N LYS A 449 0.31 13.26 18.18
CA LYS A 449 -0.23 14.59 18.49
C LYS A 449 -0.99 15.26 17.34
N TYR A 450 -1.17 14.58 16.21
CA TYR A 450 -1.74 15.17 15.00
C TYR A 450 -3.14 14.66 14.73
N MET A 451 -4.06 15.56 14.38
CA MET A 451 -5.22 15.21 13.56
C MET A 451 -4.76 15.15 12.10
N VAL A 452 -4.88 13.96 11.51
CA VAL A 452 -4.50 13.64 10.15
C VAL A 452 -5.75 13.58 9.30
N LEU A 453 -5.83 14.46 8.31
CA LEU A 453 -6.93 14.58 7.37
C LEU A 453 -6.48 14.06 6.01
N THR A 454 -7.27 13.17 5.40
CA THR A 454 -6.91 12.55 4.11
C THR A 454 -7.99 12.75 3.07
N PHE A 455 -7.57 13.20 1.89
CA PHE A 455 -8.36 13.40 0.68
C PHE A 455 -9.56 14.35 0.88
N GLY A 456 -10.63 14.16 0.11
CA GLY A 456 -11.86 14.93 0.16
C GLY A 456 -12.21 15.63 -1.16
N SER A 457 -13.31 16.37 -1.12
CA SER A 457 -13.75 17.26 -2.20
C SER A 457 -14.39 18.51 -1.60
N ASN A 458 -14.49 19.59 -2.37
CA ASN A 458 -15.18 20.81 -1.93
C ASN A 458 -16.59 20.89 -2.53
N GLY A 459 -17.44 19.89 -2.29
CA GLY A 459 -18.85 19.86 -2.74
C GLY A 459 -19.07 19.71 -4.26
N VAL A 460 -18.07 20.01 -5.08
CA VAL A 460 -18.03 19.78 -6.53
C VAL A 460 -17.31 18.46 -6.82
N THR A 461 -17.61 17.82 -7.94
CA THR A 461 -16.94 16.61 -8.45
C THR A 461 -15.44 16.80 -8.76
N GLU A 462 -14.84 17.91 -8.37
CA GLU A 462 -13.49 18.32 -8.69
C GLU A 462 -12.64 18.54 -7.44
N VAL A 463 -11.39 18.07 -7.51
CA VAL A 463 -10.39 18.19 -6.44
C VAL A 463 -9.70 19.56 -6.51
N LYS A 464 -10.47 20.65 -6.33
CA LYS A 464 -10.01 22.03 -6.55
C LYS A 464 -8.80 22.41 -5.69
N TYR A 465 -8.70 21.89 -4.48
CA TYR A 465 -7.59 22.18 -3.56
C TYR A 465 -6.20 21.82 -4.13
N ARG A 466 -6.12 20.83 -5.04
CA ARG A 466 -4.84 20.48 -5.67
C ARG A 466 -4.34 21.59 -6.59
N SER A 467 -5.24 22.30 -7.27
CA SER A 467 -4.88 23.42 -8.15
C SER A 467 -4.30 24.62 -7.39
N SER A 468 -4.62 24.76 -6.09
CA SER A 468 -4.01 25.74 -5.19
C SER A 468 -2.74 25.24 -4.50
N GLY A 469 -2.21 24.07 -4.89
CA GLY A 469 -1.01 23.48 -4.31
C GLY A 469 -1.21 22.94 -2.89
N GLU A 470 -2.44 22.58 -2.51
CA GLU A 470 -2.74 21.97 -1.22
C GLU A 470 -2.59 20.44 -1.30
N SER A 471 -2.03 19.84 -0.25
CA SER A 471 -1.75 18.40 -0.18
C SER A 471 -3.03 17.56 -0.04
N ASP A 472 -3.00 16.32 -0.51
CA ASP A 472 -4.06 15.35 -0.22
C ASP A 472 -4.14 14.97 1.26
N VAL A 473 -3.04 15.15 1.99
CA VAL A 473 -2.96 14.91 3.44
C VAL A 473 -2.66 16.22 4.15
N LEU A 474 -3.50 16.60 5.13
CA LEU A 474 -3.29 17.75 5.99
C LEU A 474 -3.00 17.28 7.42
N LEU A 475 -2.08 17.97 8.09
CA LEU A 475 -1.72 17.69 9.48
C LEU A 475 -2.02 18.91 10.33
N LEU A 476 -2.85 18.71 11.35
CA LEU A 476 -3.10 19.68 12.40
C LEU A 476 -2.48 19.16 13.69
N ASP A 477 -1.44 19.83 14.18
CA ASP A 477 -0.89 19.58 15.51
C ASP A 477 -1.88 20.07 16.56
N ILE A 478 -2.43 19.13 17.33
CA ILE A 478 -3.44 19.36 18.36
C ILE A 478 -2.86 19.18 19.77
N SER A 479 -1.53 19.27 19.94
CA SER A 479 -0.89 19.15 21.25
C SER A 479 -1.12 20.33 22.19
N ASN A 480 -1.54 21.49 21.66
CA ASN A 480 -1.76 22.71 22.43
C ASN A 480 -3.19 23.22 22.28
N ASP A 481 -3.98 23.09 23.34
CA ASP A 481 -5.39 23.48 23.35
C ASP A 481 -5.62 24.99 23.19
N SER A 482 -4.60 25.81 23.47
CA SER A 482 -4.70 27.27 23.27
C SER A 482 -4.53 27.70 21.81
N GLU A 483 -3.85 26.88 20.99
CA GLU A 483 -3.58 27.18 19.58
C GLU A 483 -3.13 25.92 18.83
N TYR A 484 -3.91 25.51 17.83
CA TYR A 484 -3.53 24.41 16.94
C TYR A 484 -2.63 24.88 15.80
N VAL A 485 -1.77 24.00 15.29
CA VAL A 485 -0.77 24.36 14.29
C VAL A 485 -0.91 23.49 13.05
N TRP A 486 -1.29 24.09 11.94
CA TRP A 486 -1.19 23.44 10.63
C TRP A 486 0.28 23.28 10.25
N THR A 487 0.67 22.06 9.96
CA THR A 487 2.05 21.71 9.59
C THR A 487 2.07 20.76 8.41
N THR A 488 3.20 20.71 7.72
CA THR A 488 3.48 19.72 6.68
C THR A 488 4.50 18.67 7.14
N SER A 489 5.03 18.81 8.36
CA SER A 489 6.02 17.90 8.94
C SER A 489 5.35 17.00 9.98
N PHE A 490 5.45 15.69 9.78
CA PHE A 490 5.00 14.67 10.71
C PHE A 490 6.20 14.14 11.52
N ASP A 491 6.14 14.24 12.84
CA ASP A 491 7.17 13.71 13.74
C ASP A 491 6.73 12.38 14.39
N PRO A 492 7.31 11.23 13.98
CA PRO A 492 6.96 9.92 14.51
C PRO A 492 7.47 9.68 15.93
N THR A 493 8.43 10.49 16.44
CA THR A 493 8.94 10.29 17.81
C THR A 493 7.87 10.53 18.88
N SER A 494 6.82 11.31 18.56
CA SER A 494 5.62 11.47 19.38
C SER A 494 4.84 10.17 19.63
N LEU A 495 5.06 9.13 18.82
CA LEU A 495 4.45 7.81 19.01
C LEU A 495 5.22 6.94 20.02
N VAL A 496 6.51 7.23 20.24
CA VAL A 496 7.41 6.41 21.07
C VAL A 496 7.17 6.66 22.57
N THR A 497 6.57 7.78 22.95
CA THR A 497 6.35 8.16 24.36
C THR A 497 5.21 7.40 25.05
N THR A 498 4.46 6.55 24.34
CA THR A 498 3.31 5.81 24.92
C THR A 498 3.60 4.35 25.29
N ASN A 499 4.82 3.84 25.09
CA ASN A 499 5.23 2.49 25.53
C ASN A 499 5.65 2.43 27.01
N SER A 500 4.91 3.10 27.89
CA SER A 500 4.98 2.86 29.34
C SER A 500 3.75 2.06 29.73
N THR A 501 3.95 0.77 29.95
CA THR A 501 2.97 -0.23 30.38
C THR A 501 2.01 0.29 31.45
N SER A 502 0.72 0.38 31.11
CA SER A 502 -0.38 0.45 32.08
C SER A 502 -0.48 -0.90 32.81
N SER A 503 0.15 -0.98 33.99
CA SER A 503 -0.09 -2.05 34.95
C SER A 503 -0.90 -1.49 36.12
N VAL A 504 -1.97 -2.21 36.45
CA VAL A 504 -2.83 -1.96 37.62
C VAL A 504 -1.99 -2.06 38.90
N PRO A 505 -2.09 -1.13 39.86
CA PRO A 505 -1.28 -1.20 41.08
C PRO A 505 -1.97 -2.04 42.16
N LEU A 506 -1.26 -3.00 42.74
CA LEU A 506 -1.46 -3.41 44.14
C LEU A 506 -0.11 -3.50 44.86
N PRO A 507 -0.07 -3.26 46.19
CA PRO A 507 1.08 -2.68 46.86
C PRO A 507 1.99 -3.72 47.50
N SER A 508 3.29 -3.47 47.49
CA SER A 508 4.13 -3.70 48.69
C SER A 508 5.58 -3.30 48.47
N ASN A 509 6.04 -2.47 49.41
CA ASN A 509 7.32 -2.47 50.10
C ASN A 509 8.65 -2.31 49.34
N SER A 510 9.35 -1.30 49.85
CA SER A 510 10.74 -0.92 49.66
C SER A 510 11.76 -2.03 49.91
N SER A 511 12.75 -2.13 49.01
CA SER A 511 14.19 -2.18 49.36
C SER A 511 15.00 -2.02 48.07
N GLY A 512 15.92 -1.05 48.05
CA GLY A 512 16.59 -0.61 46.82
C GLY A 512 17.81 -1.40 46.38
N SER A 513 18.37 -0.98 45.24
CA SER A 513 19.79 -1.09 44.92
C SER A 513 20.10 -0.24 43.69
N LYS A 514 21.01 0.73 43.87
CA LYS A 514 21.67 1.51 42.80
C LYS A 514 22.60 0.55 42.04
N ASN A 515 22.53 0.43 40.71
CA ASN A 515 23.63 -0.13 39.90
C ASN A 515 23.58 0.07 38.36
N ASP A 516 22.85 1.04 37.79
CA ASP A 516 22.79 1.18 36.32
C ASP A 516 23.82 2.16 35.71
N LEU A 517 24.43 3.03 36.53
CA LEU A 517 25.37 4.06 36.04
C LEU A 517 26.80 3.53 35.82
N VAL A 518 27.24 2.54 36.61
CA VAL A 518 28.61 2.00 36.55
C VAL A 518 28.79 1.07 35.33
N VAL A 519 27.74 0.33 34.95
CA VAL A 519 27.78 -0.58 33.79
C VAL A 519 27.85 0.18 32.47
N LYS A 520 27.14 1.32 32.35
CA LYS A 520 27.13 2.14 31.14
C LYS A 520 28.46 2.85 30.89
N ILE A 521 29.18 3.26 31.93
CA ILE A 521 30.50 3.91 31.78
C ILE A 521 31.59 2.88 31.38
N GLY A 522 31.50 1.63 31.87
CA GLY A 522 32.48 0.58 31.55
C GLY A 522 32.49 0.16 30.07
N ILE A 523 31.32 0.08 29.43
CA ILE A 523 31.19 -0.35 28.02
C ILE A 523 31.74 0.71 27.06
N SER A 524 31.55 2.01 27.37
CA SER A 524 32.02 3.11 26.52
C SER A 524 33.55 3.23 26.53
N VAL A 525 34.19 3.05 27.68
CA VAL A 525 35.66 3.14 27.81
C VAL A 525 36.35 1.95 27.14
N GLY A 526 35.78 0.74 27.26
CA GLY A 526 36.34 -0.46 26.62
C GLY A 526 36.40 -0.37 25.09
N LEU A 527 35.36 0.20 24.46
CA LEU A 527 35.30 0.41 23.01
C LEU A 527 36.37 1.40 22.52
N ILE A 528 36.61 2.48 23.27
CA ILE A 528 37.62 3.49 22.91
C ILE A 528 39.03 2.89 23.00
N VAL A 529 39.31 2.13 24.06
CA VAL A 529 40.62 1.46 24.23
C VAL A 529 40.87 0.45 23.11
N LEU A 530 39.84 -0.32 22.71
CA LEU A 530 39.95 -1.29 21.61
C LEU A 530 40.29 -0.62 20.28
N ILE A 531 39.65 0.52 19.97
CA ILE A 531 39.91 1.29 18.75
C ILE A 531 41.35 1.83 18.75
N ILE A 532 41.84 2.33 19.89
CA ILE A 532 43.22 2.82 20.00
C ILE A 532 44.24 1.70 19.74
N ILE A 533 44.01 0.50 20.28
CA ILE A 533 44.88 -0.66 20.06
C ILE A 533 44.91 -1.03 18.56
N ILE A 534 43.76 -1.06 17.90
CA ILE A 534 43.67 -1.37 16.46
C ILE A 534 44.45 -0.34 15.64
N LEU A 535 44.34 0.95 15.97
CA LEU A 535 45.09 2.01 15.27
C LEU A 535 46.60 1.89 15.48
N ILE A 536 47.05 1.51 16.69
CA ILE A 536 48.47 1.27 16.96
C ILE A 536 48.99 0.08 16.15
N VAL A 537 48.24 -1.02 16.07
CA VAL A 537 48.62 -2.21 15.28
C VAL A 537 48.73 -1.87 13.79
N ILE A 538 47.76 -1.12 13.25
CA ILE A 538 47.80 -0.66 11.85
C ILE A 538 49.01 0.25 11.62
N PHE A 539 49.30 1.17 12.54
CA PHE A 539 50.46 2.06 12.44
C PHE A 539 51.78 1.28 12.47
N LEU A 540 51.92 0.30 13.37
CA LEU A 540 53.11 -0.56 13.44
C LEU A 540 53.26 -1.42 12.18
N PHE A 541 52.16 -1.91 11.61
CA PHE A 541 52.16 -2.66 10.35
C PHE A 541 52.63 -1.79 9.18
N ILE A 542 52.13 -0.55 9.05
CA ILE A 542 52.56 0.40 8.02
C ILE A 542 54.04 0.77 8.21
N ARG A 543 54.49 0.99 9.45
CA ARG A 543 55.88 1.32 9.75
C ARG A 543 56.83 0.17 9.42
N ARG A 544 56.45 -1.07 9.74
CA ARG A 544 57.23 -2.26 9.39
C ARG A 544 57.40 -2.40 7.88
N ARG A 545 56.32 -2.17 7.11
CA ARG A 545 56.35 -2.27 5.65
C ARG A 545 57.21 -1.19 4.99
N LYS A 546 57.30 0.01 5.59
CA LYS A 546 58.19 1.07 5.11
C LYS A 546 59.67 0.81 5.41
N ASN A 547 59.99 0.04 6.45
CA ASN A 547 61.37 -0.30 6.81
C ASN A 547 61.94 -1.49 6.01
N GLU A 548 61.11 -2.27 5.32
CA GLU A 548 61.56 -3.38 4.46
C GLU A 548 61.94 -2.93 3.02
N GLN A 549 61.77 -1.65 2.66
CA GLN A 549 62.07 -1.12 1.32
C GLN A 549 63.39 -0.33 1.21
N SER A 550 64.34 -0.54 2.12
CA SER A 550 65.66 0.11 2.05
C SER A 550 66.79 -0.84 2.42
N ALA A 551 67.07 -1.82 1.54
CA ALA A 551 68.33 -2.55 1.54
C ALA A 551 68.70 -3.02 0.10
N ILE A 552 69.81 -2.50 -0.43
CA ILE A 552 70.61 -2.98 -1.58
C ILE A 552 72.08 -2.67 -1.14
N PRO A 553 73.14 -3.51 -1.32
CA PRO A 553 73.52 -4.12 -2.61
C PRO A 553 74.33 -5.46 -2.68
N THR A 554 74.29 -6.04 -3.90
CA THR A 554 75.34 -6.77 -4.70
C THR A 554 75.85 -8.18 -4.28
N PRO A 555 76.60 -8.93 -5.14
CA PRO A 555 76.09 -9.79 -6.23
C PRO A 555 76.61 -11.24 -6.14
N GLY A 556 76.00 -12.23 -6.80
CA GLY A 556 76.62 -13.56 -6.85
C GLY A 556 75.80 -14.67 -7.52
N ASN A 557 76.48 -15.37 -8.43
CA ASN A 557 76.08 -16.54 -9.21
C ASN A 557 75.43 -17.70 -8.41
N ALA A 558 74.74 -18.53 -9.19
CA ALA A 558 74.73 -20.00 -9.18
C ALA A 558 73.39 -20.68 -8.82
N TYR A 559 72.81 -21.30 -9.85
CA TYR A 559 72.61 -22.76 -9.93
C TYR A 559 72.32 -23.50 -8.61
N TYR A 560 71.10 -24.01 -8.43
CA TYR A 560 70.78 -25.45 -8.51
C TYR A 560 69.34 -25.75 -8.10
N ASP A 561 68.69 -26.53 -8.97
CA ASP A 561 67.47 -27.31 -8.77
C ASP A 561 67.68 -28.44 -7.75
N LYS A 562 66.65 -28.73 -6.92
CA LYS A 562 66.18 -30.10 -6.60
C LYS A 562 64.92 -30.03 -5.71
N ARG A 563 63.75 -30.42 -6.21
CA ARG A 563 63.16 -31.81 -6.25
C ARG A 563 62.80 -32.32 -4.84
N LYS A 564 61.72 -33.05 -4.59
CA LYS A 564 60.62 -33.66 -5.38
C LYS A 564 59.70 -34.41 -4.39
N ASN A 565 58.44 -34.61 -4.77
CA ASN A 565 57.74 -35.90 -4.94
C ASN A 565 56.22 -35.62 -5.00
N ALA A 566 55.38 -36.16 -5.90
CA ALA A 566 55.52 -37.25 -6.85
C ALA A 566 54.57 -37.06 -8.07
N LYS A 567 54.90 -37.80 -9.14
CA LYS A 567 54.29 -37.90 -10.50
C LYS A 567 52.86 -38.48 -10.48
N MET A 568 52.01 -38.33 -11.50
CA MET A 568 52.07 -38.93 -12.87
C MET A 568 50.94 -38.28 -13.71
N VAL A 569 51.04 -37.90 -14.98
CA VAL A 569 51.27 -38.69 -16.22
C VAL A 569 51.62 -37.72 -17.39
N ILE A 570 52.48 -38.18 -18.32
CA ILE A 570 52.96 -37.62 -19.62
C ILE A 570 52.38 -38.57 -20.72
N PRO A 571 52.25 -38.31 -22.05
CA PRO A 571 52.86 -37.29 -22.96
C PRO A 571 51.86 -36.54 -23.89
N THR A 572 52.02 -35.24 -24.23
CA THR A 572 52.78 -34.64 -25.37
C THR A 572 52.45 -35.15 -26.78
N PRO A 573 52.84 -34.44 -27.86
CA PRO A 573 53.07 -32.99 -28.07
C PRO A 573 52.47 -32.48 -29.40
N GLY A 574 52.48 -31.17 -29.60
CA GLY A 574 52.25 -30.61 -30.92
C GLY A 574 52.25 -29.10 -30.97
N SER A 575 53.32 -28.48 -30.44
CA SER A 575 53.68 -27.10 -30.76
C SER A 575 53.79 -26.91 -32.28
N ILE A 576 53.31 -25.78 -32.80
CA ILE A 576 54.15 -24.77 -33.46
C ILE A 576 53.38 -23.46 -33.60
N HIS A 577 54.16 -22.42 -33.38
CA HIS A 577 53.94 -20.97 -33.42
C HIS A 577 53.43 -20.37 -34.74
N TYR A 578 52.79 -19.20 -34.59
CA TYR A 578 52.70 -18.01 -35.49
C TYR A 578 52.14 -18.28 -36.91
N ASP A 579 51.36 -17.42 -37.55
CA ASP A 579 51.36 -15.96 -37.59
C ASP A 579 50.03 -15.46 -38.21
N LYS A 580 49.88 -14.14 -38.22
CA LYS A 580 48.81 -13.32 -38.77
C LYS A 580 48.38 -13.63 -40.22
N THR A 581 47.16 -13.16 -40.52
CA THR A 581 46.67 -12.45 -41.72
C THR A 581 45.56 -13.12 -42.54
N ASN A 582 44.55 -12.27 -42.84
CA ASN A 582 43.60 -12.24 -43.97
C ASN A 582 42.71 -13.50 -44.14
N ILE A 583 41.39 -13.43 -44.03
CA ILE A 583 40.40 -12.62 -44.78
C ILE A 583 39.15 -12.44 -43.89
#